data_AF-A0A3D5F092-F1
#
_entry.id   AF-A0A3D5F092-F1
#
_cell.length_a   1.000
_cell.length_b   1.000
_cell.length_c   1.000
_cell.angle_alpha   90.00
_cell.angle_beta   90.00
_cell.angle_gamma   90.00
#
_symmetry.space_group_name_H-M   'P 1'
#
loop_
_entity.id
_entity.type
_entity.pdbx_description
1 polymer ?
#
loop_
_entity_poly.entity_id
_entity_poly.type
_entity_poly.pdbx_seq_one_letter_code
_entity_poly.pdbx_strand_id
1 'polypeptide(L)'
;MAGVDLLRATGASCLLASPVPPDPVSLMGLEFPNPVGLAAGLDKNGEHIDALAALGFGFIEVGTVTPRPQPGNPRPRMFRIPERQAIINRMGFNNDGVDRLL
;
A
#
# COMPACT_ATOMS: atom_id res chain seq x y z
N MET A 1 9.29 3.38 1.91
CA MET A 1 9.58 1.94 2.02
C MET A 1 10.88 1.62 1.28
N ALA A 2 11.97 2.31 1.64
CA ALA A 2 13.20 2.35 0.83
C ALA A 2 13.81 0.98 0.50
N GLY A 3 13.66 -0.02 1.39
CA GLY A 3 14.12 -1.38 1.12
C GLY A 3 13.36 -2.06 -0.03
N VAL A 4 12.04 -1.90 -0.09
CA VAL A 4 11.20 -2.46 -1.16
C VAL A 4 11.49 -1.74 -2.48
N ASP A 5 11.66 -0.42 -2.43
CA ASP A 5 12.03 0.39 -3.60
C ASP A 5 13.39 -0.01 -4.18
N LEU A 6 14.38 -0.22 -3.29
CA LEU A 6 15.71 -0.66 -3.70
C LEU A 6 15.67 -2.03 -4.37
N LEU A 7 14.93 -2.98 -3.80
CA LEU A 7 14.80 -4.32 -4.36
C LEU A 7 14.12 -4.29 -5.73
N ARG A 8 13.13 -3.42 -5.92
CA ARG A 8 12.54 -3.19 -7.24
C ARG A 8 13.55 -2.56 -8.21
N ALA A 9 14.28 -1.53 -7.78
CA ALA A 9 15.24 -0.83 -8.63
C ALA A 9 16.42 -1.72 -9.07
N THR A 10 16.84 -2.67 -8.25
CA THR A 10 17.92 -3.62 -8.56
C THR A 10 17.43 -4.87 -9.30
N GLY A 11 16.13 -5.00 -9.55
CA GLY A 11 15.54 -6.21 -10.15
C GLY A 11 15.54 -7.42 -9.21
N ALA A 12 15.79 -7.21 -7.92
CA ALA A 12 15.89 -8.25 -6.89
C ALA A 12 14.56 -8.48 -6.12
N SER A 13 13.43 -7.96 -6.60
CA SER A 13 12.11 -8.19 -6.00
C SER A 13 11.76 -9.68 -5.86
N CYS A 14 12.33 -10.53 -6.71
CA CYS A 14 12.17 -11.99 -6.63
C CYS A 14 12.68 -12.60 -5.31
N LEU A 15 13.53 -11.89 -4.55
CA LEU A 15 13.97 -12.29 -3.23
C LEU A 15 12.90 -12.10 -2.14
N LEU A 16 11.90 -11.25 -2.39
CA LEU A 16 10.78 -11.01 -1.47
C LEU A 16 9.49 -11.68 -1.92
N ALA A 17 9.23 -11.74 -3.22
CA ALA A 17 7.99 -12.25 -3.78
C ALA A 17 8.28 -13.22 -4.93
N SER A 18 7.64 -14.39 -4.89
CA SER A 18 7.61 -15.31 -6.03
C SER A 18 6.58 -14.85 -7.06
N PRO A 19 6.73 -15.23 -8.34
CA PRO A 19 5.71 -14.98 -9.35
C PRO A 19 4.35 -15.52 -8.90
N VAL A 20 3.32 -14.67 -8.95
CA VAL A 20 1.95 -15.06 -8.63
C VAL A 20 1.31 -15.63 -9.90
N PRO A 21 0.75 -16.85 -9.88
CA PRO A 21 -0.01 -17.38 -11.01
C PRO A 21 -1.18 -16.47 -11.38
N PRO A 22 -1.46 -16.24 -12.68
CA PRO A 22 -2.62 -15.48 -13.09
C PRO A 22 -3.93 -16.10 -12.58
N ASP A 23 -4.81 -15.28 -12.01
CA ASP A 23 -6.15 -15.65 -11.55
C ASP A 23 -7.13 -14.49 -11.85
N PRO A 24 -7.35 -14.17 -13.14
CA PRO A 24 -7.98 -12.91 -13.53
C PRO A 24 -9.44 -12.81 -13.08
N VAL A 25 -9.84 -11.60 -12.65
CA VAL A 25 -11.20 -11.31 -12.19
C VAL A 25 -11.71 -10.02 -12.83
N SER A 26 -12.88 -10.09 -13.47
CA SER A 26 -13.62 -8.92 -13.95
C SER A 26 -14.51 -8.36 -12.83
N LEU A 27 -14.30 -7.11 -12.44
CA LEU A 27 -15.10 -6.45 -11.41
C LEU A 27 -15.23 -4.94 -11.71
N MET A 28 -16.44 -4.39 -11.55
CA MET A 28 -16.73 -2.97 -11.82
C MET A 28 -16.32 -2.48 -13.23
N GLY A 29 -16.30 -3.39 -14.22
CA GLY A 29 -15.86 -3.08 -15.59
C GLY A 29 -14.33 -3.02 -15.77
N LEU A 30 -13.56 -3.43 -14.75
CA LEU A 30 -12.11 -3.53 -14.78
C LEU A 30 -11.67 -4.99 -14.76
N GLU A 31 -10.50 -5.26 -15.35
CA GLU A 31 -9.84 -6.56 -15.32
C GLU A 31 -8.67 -6.51 -14.32
N PHE A 32 -8.73 -7.35 -13.29
CA PHE A 32 -7.65 -7.52 -12.33
C PHE A 32 -6.88 -8.81 -12.63
N PRO A 33 -5.54 -8.83 -12.57
CA PRO A 33 -4.75 -10.02 -12.89
C PRO A 33 -4.85 -11.12 -11.81
N ASN A 34 -5.23 -10.76 -10.59
CA ASN A 34 -5.56 -11.65 -9.48
C ASN A 34 -6.46 -10.92 -8.45
N PRO A 35 -7.20 -11.65 -7.58
CA PRO A 35 -8.15 -11.04 -6.64
C PRO A 35 -7.52 -10.40 -5.40
N VAL A 36 -6.20 -10.50 -5.21
CA VAL A 36 -5.52 -10.06 -3.99
C VAL A 36 -5.01 -8.63 -4.16
N GLY A 37 -5.54 -7.71 -3.37
CA GLY A 37 -5.12 -6.31 -3.38
C GLY A 37 -4.42 -5.87 -2.11
N LEU A 38 -3.65 -4.79 -2.23
CA LEU A 38 -3.14 -4.05 -1.10
C LEU A 38 -4.15 -2.97 -0.69
N ALA A 39 -4.64 -3.07 0.54
CA ALA A 39 -5.62 -2.12 1.09
C ALA A 39 -5.03 -0.72 1.34
N ALA A 40 -5.91 0.28 1.37
CA ALA A 40 -5.55 1.65 1.74
C ALA A 40 -4.92 1.76 3.14
N GLY A 41 -4.17 2.84 3.32
CA GLY A 41 -3.56 3.21 4.58
C GLY A 41 -2.08 2.84 4.70
N LEU A 42 -1.57 1.95 3.82
CA LEU A 42 -0.14 1.63 3.76
C LEU A 42 0.64 2.70 2.98
N ASP A 43 0.30 2.89 1.70
CA ASP A 43 0.87 3.94 0.85
C ASP A 43 -0.14 5.08 0.69
N LYS A 44 -0.11 6.04 1.61
CA LYS A 44 -1.10 7.13 1.65
C LYS A 44 -0.88 8.21 0.59
N ASN A 45 0.36 8.34 0.15
CA ASN A 45 0.83 9.42 -0.71
C ASN A 45 1.28 8.90 -2.09
N GLY A 46 1.09 7.60 -2.38
CA GLY A 46 1.41 6.99 -3.68
C GLY A 46 2.92 6.94 -3.98
N GLU A 47 3.76 6.88 -2.95
CA GLU A 47 5.22 7.01 -3.11
C GLU A 47 5.88 5.70 -3.59
N HIS A 48 5.17 4.57 -3.51
CA HIS A 48 5.76 3.23 -3.63
C HIS A 48 4.94 2.28 -4.51
N ILE A 49 4.05 2.80 -5.36
CA ILE A 49 3.09 2.02 -6.17
C ILE A 49 3.78 0.88 -6.92
N ASP A 50 4.80 1.18 -7.72
CA ASP A 50 5.45 0.17 -8.55
C ASP A 50 6.20 -0.89 -7.73
N ALA A 51 6.84 -0.47 -6.64
CA ALA A 51 7.62 -1.37 -5.79
C ALA A 51 6.69 -2.35 -5.06
N LEU A 52 5.52 -1.87 -4.64
CA LEU A 52 4.46 -2.70 -4.07
C LEU A 52 3.82 -3.59 -5.13
N ALA A 53 3.58 -3.10 -6.35
CA ALA A 53 3.02 -3.89 -7.44
C ALA A 53 3.93 -5.06 -7.83
N ALA A 54 5.25 -4.87 -7.77
CA ALA A 54 6.23 -5.92 -7.99
C ALA A 54 6.18 -7.06 -6.96
N LEU A 55 5.45 -6.91 -5.85
CA LEU A 55 5.20 -7.99 -4.89
C LEU A 55 4.06 -8.94 -5.30
N GLY A 56 3.36 -8.65 -6.40
CA GLY A 56 2.36 -9.54 -7.00
C GLY A 56 0.90 -9.20 -6.68
N PHE A 57 0.62 -8.06 -6.04
CA PHE A 57 -0.76 -7.60 -5.83
C PHE A 57 -1.45 -7.34 -7.17
N GLY A 58 -2.70 -7.80 -7.31
CA GLY A 58 -3.52 -7.54 -8.48
C GLY A 58 -4.03 -6.10 -8.56
N PHE A 59 -4.11 -5.40 -7.42
CA PHE A 59 -4.39 -3.98 -7.35
C PHE A 59 -3.81 -3.34 -6.09
N ILE A 60 -3.66 -2.01 -6.11
CA ILE A 60 -3.21 -1.21 -4.98
C ILE A 60 -4.22 -0.11 -4.74
N GLU A 61 -4.74 -0.03 -3.53
CA GLU A 61 -5.57 1.08 -3.08
C GLU A 61 -4.69 2.12 -2.36
N VAL A 62 -4.40 3.23 -3.03
CA VAL A 62 -3.63 4.35 -2.45
C VAL A 62 -4.51 5.20 -1.55
N GLY A 63 -3.92 5.80 -0.52
CA GLY A 63 -4.58 6.77 0.35
C GLY A 63 -4.76 6.27 1.79
N THR A 64 -5.65 6.84 2.59
CA THR A 64 -6.54 7.97 2.28
C THR A 64 -5.77 9.28 2.11
N VAL A 65 -6.05 9.99 1.02
CA VAL A 65 -5.58 11.36 0.77
C VAL A 65 -6.71 12.36 1.05
N THR A 66 -6.39 13.52 1.60
CA THR A 66 -7.35 14.62 1.84
C THR A 66 -7.10 15.77 0.87
N PRO A 67 -8.06 16.68 0.64
CA PRO A 67 -7.85 17.83 -0.25
C PRO A 67 -6.65 18.70 0.15
N ARG A 68 -6.43 18.87 1.45
CA ARG A 68 -5.27 19.60 2.01
C ARG A 68 -4.41 18.66 2.85
N PRO A 69 -3.10 18.91 3.00
CA PRO A 69 -2.25 18.14 3.89
C PRO A 69 -2.73 18.22 5.34
N GLN A 70 -2.54 17.13 6.09
CA GLN A 70 -2.75 17.13 7.53
C GLN A 70 -1.83 16.13 8.24
N PRO A 71 -1.34 16.47 9.46
CA PRO A 71 -0.38 15.62 10.18
C PRO A 71 -1.01 14.37 10.82
N GLY A 72 -2.34 14.34 10.94
CA GLY A 72 -3.12 13.35 11.69
C GLY A 72 -2.98 13.48 13.20
N ASN A 73 -3.37 12.43 13.94
CA ASN A 73 -3.40 12.47 15.41
C ASN A 73 -1.99 12.47 16.04
N PRO A 74 -1.78 12.99 17.26
CA PRO A 74 -0.51 12.88 17.99
C PRO A 74 -0.06 11.42 18.18
N ARG A 75 1.26 11.20 18.29
CA ARG A 75 1.84 9.87 18.57
C ARG A 75 1.84 9.59 20.09
N PRO A 76 1.77 8.33 20.53
CA PRO A 76 1.66 7.10 19.75
C PRO A 76 0.24 6.86 19.20
N ARG A 77 0.15 6.31 17.97
CA ARG A 77 -1.10 6.18 17.20
C ARG A 77 -1.27 4.86 16.43
N MET A 78 -0.35 3.92 16.60
CA MET A 78 -0.40 2.57 16.04
C MET A 78 0.21 1.60 17.07
N PHE A 79 -0.49 0.49 17.32
CA PHE A 79 -0.19 -0.46 18.38
C PHE A 79 -0.33 -1.87 17.81
N ARG A 80 0.67 -2.72 18.01
CA ARG A 80 0.61 -4.13 17.61
C ARG A 80 0.16 -4.98 18.80
N ILE A 81 -0.63 -6.01 18.50
CA ILE A 81 -1.03 -7.06 19.46
C ILE A 81 -0.58 -8.39 18.84
N PRO A 82 0.70 -8.77 18.99
CA PRO A 82 1.28 -9.92 18.31
C PRO A 82 0.57 -11.25 18.60
N GLU A 83 0.10 -11.44 19.84
CA GLU A 83 -0.58 -12.64 20.31
C GLU A 83 -1.94 -12.87 19.62
N ARG A 84 -2.46 -11.81 18.97
CA ARG A 84 -3.70 -11.83 18.19
C ARG A 84 -3.48 -11.56 16.71
N GLN A 85 -2.23 -11.44 16.27
CA GLN A 85 -1.87 -10.99 14.92
C GLN A 85 -2.64 -9.71 14.50
N ALA A 86 -2.83 -8.79 15.44
CA ALA A 86 -3.71 -7.63 15.25
C ALA A 86 -2.98 -6.29 15.40
N ILE A 87 -3.62 -5.24 14.87
CA ILE A 87 -3.17 -3.86 14.98
C ILE A 87 -4.35 -2.99 15.40
N ILE A 88 -4.14 -2.08 16.36
CA ILE A 88 -5.04 -0.96 16.65
C ILE A 88 -4.36 0.32 16.16
N ASN A 89 -5.08 1.14 15.40
CA ASN A 89 -4.56 2.43 14.97
C ASN A 89 -5.58 3.56 15.14
N ARG A 90 -5.07 4.77 15.28
CA ARG A 90 -5.83 6.02 15.32
C ARG A 90 -5.05 7.08 14.53
N MET A 91 -4.71 6.78 13.28
CA MET A 91 -3.80 7.60 12.49
C MET A 91 -4.35 9.01 12.21
N GLY A 92 -5.66 9.13 11.99
CA GLY A 92 -6.34 10.41 11.72
C GLY A 92 -6.02 10.99 10.34
N PHE A 93 -6.08 10.16 9.29
CA PHE A 93 -5.82 10.57 7.88
C PHE A 93 -4.56 11.43 7.68
N ASN A 94 -3.42 11.08 8.28
CA ASN A 94 -2.16 11.78 7.99
C ASN A 94 -1.74 11.58 6.52
N ASN A 95 -1.61 12.67 5.75
CA ASN A 95 -1.21 12.67 4.34
C ASN A 95 -0.77 14.08 3.89
N ASP A 96 -0.17 14.16 2.70
CA ASP A 96 0.44 15.39 2.17
C ASP A 96 -0.48 16.21 1.24
N GLY A 97 -1.77 15.83 1.17
CA GLY A 97 -2.75 16.49 0.31
C GLY A 97 -2.78 15.92 -1.11
N VAL A 98 -3.93 16.09 -1.78
CA VAL A 98 -4.13 15.55 -3.14
C VAL A 98 -3.20 16.20 -4.18
N ASP A 99 -2.88 17.48 -4.01
CA ASP A 99 -1.97 18.20 -4.91
C ASP A 99 -0.55 17.61 -4.92
N ARG A 100 -0.15 16.88 -3.85
CA ARG A 100 1.15 16.20 -3.79
C ARG A 100 1.13 14.82 -4.47
N LEU A 101 -0.04 14.20 -4.51
CA LEU A 101 -0.27 12.84 -5.05
C LEU A 101 -0.39 12.84 -6.59
N LEU A 102 -1.00 13.89 -7.15
CA LEU A 102 -1.20 14.07 -8.60
C LEU A 102 0.05 14.64 -9.28
#